data_AF-A0A2V9JZA7-F1
#
_entry.id   AF-A0A2V9JZA7-F1
#
_cell.length_a   1.000
_cell.length_b   1.000
_cell.length_c   1.000
_cell.angle_alpha   90.00
_cell.angle_beta   90.00
_cell.angle_gamma   90.00
#
_symmetry.space_group_name_H-M   'P 1'
#
loop_
_entity.id
_entity.type
_entity.pdbx_description
1 polymer ?
#
loop_
_entity_poly.entity_id
_entity_poly.type
_entity_poly.pdbx_seq_one_letter_code
_entity_poly.pdbx_strand_id
1 'polypeptide(L)'
;MPAGVICLIAILAAELAFSVRRQSQTFDEGCHIFAGYEYWRSRDFGVNPEHPPLVKLAATLPLLHLRPLPPPMPEDYFKGSCFRGAFKFLYSNDAETMLSLSRMAASIFTLILALMIFEVAYSMFGAGPAFLALVLFVFEPNILAHGALVTTDLGVACCMFAAVYAFYRYVTRPSVLRLAGCGFLTGLALAAKHSGVLVFPILFLLAVAEVALGSRAGVETPHGPRTRRQEVLRLAGALLLIGLIALTLLWSFYGFRFQARPGNL
;
A
#
# COMPACT_ATOMS: atom_id res chain seq x y z
N MET A 1 -6.18 1.86 -28.81
CA MET A 1 -6.40 1.70 -27.35
C MET A 1 -5.12 1.45 -26.55
N PRO A 2 -4.27 0.43 -26.85
CA PRO A 2 -3.05 0.19 -26.05
C PRO A 2 -2.07 1.38 -26.05
N ALA A 3 -1.88 2.04 -27.19
CA ALA A 3 -1.05 3.25 -27.27
C ALA A 3 -1.56 4.40 -26.38
N GLY A 4 -2.89 4.55 -26.24
CA GLY A 4 -3.48 5.58 -25.38
C GLY A 4 -3.24 5.31 -23.90
N VAL A 5 -3.36 4.06 -23.47
CA VAL A 5 -3.07 3.65 -22.08
C VAL A 5 -1.60 3.88 -21.74
N ILE A 6 -0.69 3.47 -22.62
CA ILE A 6 0.75 3.70 -22.46
C ILE A 6 1.05 5.20 -22.36
N CYS A 7 0.42 6.02 -23.22
CA CYS A 7 0.56 7.47 -23.19
C CYS A 7 0.10 8.06 -21.84
N LEU A 8 -1.07 7.65 -21.34
CA LEU A 8 -1.59 8.12 -20.04
C LEU A 8 -0.69 7.75 -18.86
N ILE A 9 -0.16 6.51 -18.84
CA ILE A 9 0.79 6.09 -17.80
C ILE A 9 2.10 6.87 -17.90
N ALA A 10 2.58 7.15 -19.13
CA ALA A 10 3.77 7.96 -19.33
C ALA A 10 3.56 9.42 -18.89
N ILE A 11 2.38 10.00 -19.15
CA ILE A 11 1.99 11.33 -18.66
C ILE A 11 2.02 11.35 -17.12
N LEU A 12 1.35 10.39 -16.47
CA LEU A 12 1.35 10.30 -15.01
C LEU A 12 2.77 10.19 -14.44
N ALA A 13 3.61 9.33 -15.02
CA ALA A 13 5.00 9.21 -14.61
C ALA A 13 5.79 10.52 -14.76
N ALA A 14 5.56 11.25 -15.86
CA ALA A 14 6.19 12.56 -16.09
C ALA A 14 5.69 13.63 -15.11
N GLU A 15 4.39 13.68 -14.81
CA GLU A 15 3.80 14.60 -13.84
C GLU A 15 4.37 14.36 -12.43
N LEU A 16 4.47 13.09 -12.02
CA LEU A 16 5.08 12.68 -10.76
C LEU A 16 6.55 13.11 -10.72
N ALA A 17 7.34 12.77 -11.74
CA ALA A 17 8.76 13.13 -11.80
C ALA A 17 9.01 14.64 -11.80
N PHE A 18 8.14 15.42 -12.48
CA PHE A 18 8.22 16.86 -12.49
C PHE A 18 7.88 17.46 -11.11
N SER A 19 6.84 16.93 -10.47
CA SER A 19 6.44 17.31 -9.10
C SER A 19 7.57 17.10 -8.10
N VAL A 20 8.24 15.94 -8.15
CA VAL A 20 9.38 15.61 -7.27
C VAL A 20 10.47 16.68 -7.28
N ARG A 21 10.78 17.25 -8.45
CA ARG A 21 11.87 18.24 -8.63
C ARG A 21 11.47 19.68 -8.35
N ARG A 22 10.17 19.98 -8.29
CA ARG A 22 9.65 21.36 -8.22
C ARG A 22 9.04 21.72 -6.88
N GLN A 23 8.80 20.73 -6.02
CA GLN A 23 8.16 20.92 -4.73
C GLN A 23 9.15 20.81 -3.57
N SER A 24 9.04 21.72 -2.61
CA SER A 24 9.75 21.62 -1.33
C SER A 24 9.24 20.46 -0.49
N GLN A 25 9.99 20.08 0.54
CA GLN A 25 9.59 19.05 1.49
C GLN A 25 8.29 19.41 2.21
N THR A 26 7.39 18.44 2.35
CA THR A 26 6.20 18.55 3.20
C THR A 26 6.46 18.02 4.61
N PHE A 27 5.51 18.21 5.53
CA PHE A 27 5.71 18.00 6.96
C PHE A 27 6.09 16.55 7.31
N ASP A 28 5.36 15.57 6.80
CA ASP A 28 5.52 14.15 7.20
C ASP A 28 6.69 13.45 6.49
N GLU A 29 7.07 13.91 5.30
CA GLU A 29 8.04 13.23 4.44
C GLU A 29 9.38 12.99 5.12
N GLY A 30 9.93 14.02 5.78
CA GLY A 30 11.20 13.88 6.47
C GLY A 30 11.15 12.80 7.55
N CYS A 31 10.06 12.75 8.33
CA CYS A 31 9.88 11.75 9.37
C CYS A 31 9.77 10.33 8.80
N HIS A 32 9.03 10.15 7.71
CA HIS A 32 8.91 8.85 7.06
C HIS A 32 10.22 8.38 6.42
N ILE A 33 10.97 9.29 5.80
CA ILE A 33 12.28 8.99 5.23
C ILE A 33 13.29 8.62 6.32
N PHE A 34 13.38 9.43 7.38
CA PHE A 34 14.28 9.14 8.49
C PHE A 34 13.95 7.80 9.16
N ALA A 35 12.66 7.57 9.45
CA ALA A 35 12.20 6.31 10.01
C ALA A 35 12.51 5.11 9.10
N GLY A 36 12.16 5.19 7.82
CA GLY A 36 12.41 4.10 6.87
C GLY A 36 13.89 3.73 6.76
N TYR A 37 14.77 4.73 6.76
CA TYR A 37 16.21 4.49 6.74
C TYR A 37 16.70 3.81 8.04
N GLU A 38 16.24 4.25 9.21
CA GLU A 38 16.58 3.59 10.49
C GLU A 38 15.99 2.18 10.61
N TYR A 39 14.84 1.89 9.97
CA TYR A 39 14.29 0.53 9.92
C TYR A 39 15.21 -0.41 9.15
N TRP A 40 15.78 0.04 8.03
CA TRP A 40 16.77 -0.73 7.27
C TRP A 40 18.09 -0.88 8.02
N ARG A 41 18.62 0.22 8.57
CA ARG A 41 19.97 0.29 9.15
C ARG A 41 20.06 -0.37 10.52
N SER A 42 19.13 -0.01 11.41
CA SER A 42 19.19 -0.33 12.83
C SER A 42 18.09 -1.32 13.25
N ARG A 43 17.08 -1.56 12.40
CA ARG A 43 15.84 -2.25 12.77
C ARG A 43 15.13 -1.60 13.96
N ASP A 44 15.24 -0.28 14.07
CA ASP A 44 14.55 0.52 15.08
C ASP A 44 13.20 1.01 14.56
N PHE A 45 12.15 0.22 14.80
CA PHE A 45 10.77 0.56 14.49
C PHE A 45 10.14 1.56 15.48
N GLY A 46 10.89 1.98 16.49
CA GLY A 46 10.47 3.02 17.44
C GLY A 46 10.57 4.44 16.86
N VAL A 47 11.26 4.64 15.72
CA VAL A 47 11.23 5.92 15.00
C VAL A 47 9.92 6.02 14.23
N ASN A 48 9.08 7.01 14.56
CA ASN A 48 7.76 7.21 13.96
C ASN A 48 6.88 5.93 13.96
N PRO A 49 6.44 5.43 15.13
CA PRO A 49 5.64 4.21 15.21
C PRO A 49 4.17 4.41 14.76
N GLU A 50 3.77 5.64 14.40
CA GLU A 50 2.42 6.00 13.98
C GLU A 50 1.93 5.27 12.72
N HIS A 51 2.85 4.78 11.89
CA HIS A 51 2.53 4.06 10.67
C HIS A 51 3.40 2.82 10.48
N PRO A 52 2.82 1.70 10.00
CA PRO A 52 3.54 0.50 9.61
C PRO A 52 4.61 0.73 8.52
N PRO A 53 5.56 -0.20 8.36
CA PRO A 53 6.85 0.10 7.73
C PRO A 53 6.88 0.00 6.20
N LEU A 54 5.91 -0.63 5.52
CA LEU A 54 6.01 -0.96 4.08
C LEU A 54 6.37 0.25 3.22
N VAL A 55 5.62 1.34 3.33
CA VAL A 55 5.81 2.51 2.46
C VAL A 55 7.13 3.22 2.77
N LYS A 56 7.48 3.32 4.05
CA LYS A 56 8.75 3.91 4.51
C LYS A 56 9.95 3.11 4.00
N LEU A 57 9.90 1.79 4.13
CA LEU A 57 10.93 0.88 3.64
C LEU A 57 11.08 0.97 2.12
N ALA A 58 9.97 0.94 1.39
CA ALA A 58 9.97 1.07 -0.07
C ALA A 58 10.55 2.42 -0.51
N ALA A 59 10.09 3.52 0.08
CA ALA A 59 10.56 4.86 -0.24
C ALA A 59 12.06 5.05 0.05
N THR A 60 12.59 4.42 1.10
CA THR A 60 13.99 4.62 1.50
C THR A 60 14.96 3.58 0.97
N LEU A 61 14.47 2.55 0.27
CA LEU A 61 15.32 1.54 -0.34
C LEU A 61 16.44 2.12 -1.24
N PRO A 62 16.19 3.14 -2.08
CA PRO A 62 17.27 3.75 -2.88
C PRO A 62 18.37 4.40 -2.03
N LEU A 63 18.05 4.91 -0.84
CA LEU A 63 18.99 5.63 0.02
C LEU A 63 20.07 4.73 0.60
N LEU A 64 19.87 3.40 0.61
CA LEU A 64 20.87 2.45 1.09
C LEU A 64 22.18 2.51 0.29
N HIS A 65 22.12 2.95 -0.98
CA HIS A 65 23.30 3.16 -1.81
C HIS A 65 24.07 4.43 -1.44
N LEU A 66 23.38 5.44 -0.92
CA LEU A 66 23.98 6.73 -0.54
C LEU A 66 24.66 6.68 0.83
N ARG A 67 24.25 5.73 1.69
CA ARG A 67 24.75 5.57 3.06
C ARG A 67 24.79 6.88 3.87
N PRO A 68 23.69 7.66 3.90
CA PRO A 68 23.64 8.91 4.64
C PRO A 68 23.93 8.68 6.12
N LEU A 69 24.55 9.67 6.77
CA LEU A 69 24.89 9.62 8.19
C LEU A 69 23.71 10.15 9.01
N PRO A 70 23.03 9.30 9.79
CA PRO A 70 21.95 9.76 10.65
C PRO A 70 22.49 10.47 11.89
N PRO A 71 21.74 11.45 12.43
CA PRO A 71 22.09 12.08 13.69
C PRO A 71 22.02 11.05 14.84
N PRO A 72 22.65 11.33 15.99
CA PRO A 72 22.43 10.56 17.21
C PRO A 72 20.93 10.43 17.50
N MET A 73 20.50 9.23 17.86
CA MET A 73 19.10 8.95 18.12
C MET A 73 18.62 9.78 19.32
N PRO A 74 17.48 10.49 19.22
CA PRO A 74 16.93 11.19 20.36
C PRO A 74 16.49 10.18 21.44
N GLU A 75 16.83 10.44 22.70
CA GLU A 75 16.43 9.61 23.85
C GLU A 75 14.90 9.63 24.08
N ASP A 76 14.24 10.74 23.73
CA ASP A 76 12.80 10.93 23.92
C ASP A 76 12.00 10.66 22.64
N TYR A 77 11.01 9.77 22.75
CA TYR A 77 10.16 9.32 21.64
C TYR A 77 8.84 10.05 21.60
N PHE A 78 8.93 11.36 21.40
CA PHE A 78 7.81 12.20 21.07
C PHE A 78 7.81 12.51 19.57
N LYS A 79 6.62 12.77 19.00
CA LYS A 79 6.45 13.14 17.58
C LYS A 79 7.42 14.25 17.16
N GLY A 80 7.64 15.24 18.05
CA GLY A 80 8.60 16.33 17.85
C GLY A 80 10.07 15.89 17.69
N SER A 81 10.50 14.81 18.35
CA SER A 81 11.86 14.27 18.21
C SER A 81 12.09 13.65 16.84
N CYS A 82 11.08 12.98 16.27
CA CYS A 82 11.15 12.51 14.89
C CYS A 82 11.37 13.68 13.92
N PHE A 83 10.59 14.75 14.04
CA PHE A 83 10.73 15.90 13.12
C PHE A 83 12.10 16.58 13.23
N ARG A 84 12.61 16.76 14.45
CA ARG A 84 13.97 17.30 14.66
C ARG A 84 15.06 16.38 14.11
N GLY A 85 14.93 15.08 14.35
CA GLY A 85 15.84 14.06 13.82
C GLY A 85 15.82 14.01 12.29
N ALA A 86 14.64 14.01 11.69
CA ALA A 86 14.42 14.06 10.26
C ALA A 86 15.00 15.32 9.61
N PHE A 87 14.79 16.49 10.22
CA PHE A 87 15.36 17.75 9.75
C PHE A 87 16.89 17.67 9.75
N LYS A 88 17.50 17.26 10.87
CA LYS A 88 18.96 17.06 10.93
C LYS A 88 19.41 16.03 9.91
N PHE A 89 18.73 14.89 9.78
CA PHE A 89 19.10 13.83 8.86
C PHE A 89 19.12 14.29 7.41
N LEU A 90 18.05 14.92 6.92
CA LEU A 90 17.99 15.39 5.54
C LEU A 90 18.97 16.53 5.28
N TYR A 91 18.98 17.56 6.12
CA TYR A 91 19.72 18.80 5.85
C TYR A 91 21.19 18.79 6.28
N SER A 92 21.65 17.75 7.00
CA SER A 92 23.09 17.47 7.19
C SER A 92 23.67 16.56 6.09
N ASN A 93 22.82 16.00 5.24
CA ASN A 93 23.18 15.23 4.07
C ASN A 93 22.69 15.98 2.81
N ASP A 94 22.61 15.28 1.67
CA ASP A 94 22.03 15.82 0.44
C ASP A 94 20.49 15.67 0.45
N ALA A 95 19.82 16.64 1.06
CA ALA A 95 18.37 16.66 1.19
C ALA A 95 17.66 16.57 -0.18
N GLU A 96 18.18 17.23 -1.21
CA GLU A 96 17.57 17.26 -2.54
C GLU A 96 17.60 15.87 -3.19
N THR A 97 18.78 15.23 -3.22
CA THR A 97 18.93 13.89 -3.78
C THR A 97 18.13 12.87 -2.97
N MET A 98 18.17 12.95 -1.64
CA MET A 98 17.44 12.01 -0.77
C MET A 98 15.93 12.12 -0.94
N LEU A 99 15.38 13.34 -0.98
CA LEU A 99 13.96 13.56 -1.24
C LEU A 99 13.57 13.07 -2.62
N SER A 100 14.37 13.39 -3.65
CA SER A 100 14.08 13.02 -5.02
C SER A 100 13.99 11.50 -5.21
N LEU A 101 15.00 10.76 -4.72
CA LEU A 101 15.00 9.31 -4.78
C LEU A 101 13.85 8.69 -3.98
N SER A 102 13.58 9.23 -2.79
CA SER A 102 12.55 8.67 -1.92
C SER A 102 11.15 8.87 -2.49
N ARG A 103 10.87 10.05 -3.04
CA ARG A 103 9.61 10.35 -3.72
C ARG A 103 9.41 9.50 -4.97
N MET A 104 10.48 9.27 -5.75
CA MET A 104 10.39 8.40 -6.93
C MET A 104 10.19 6.93 -6.60
N ALA A 105 10.73 6.46 -5.48
CA ALA A 105 10.39 5.15 -4.97
C ALA A 105 8.95 5.09 -4.45
N ALA A 106 8.47 6.10 -3.72
CA ALA A 106 7.10 6.15 -3.23
C ALA A 106 6.06 6.20 -4.37
N SER A 107 6.36 6.89 -5.47
CA SER A 107 5.44 7.03 -6.60
C SER A 107 5.12 5.72 -7.33
N ILE A 108 5.87 4.64 -7.07
CA ILE A 108 5.58 3.32 -7.63
C ILE A 108 4.18 2.83 -7.24
N PHE A 109 3.71 3.15 -6.03
CA PHE A 109 2.37 2.76 -5.58
C PHE A 109 1.28 3.45 -6.41
N THR A 110 1.48 4.71 -6.78
CA THR A 110 0.56 5.48 -7.62
C THR A 110 0.49 4.90 -9.04
N LEU A 111 1.65 4.53 -9.62
CA LEU A 111 1.71 3.89 -10.94
C LEU A 111 1.06 2.50 -10.95
N ILE A 112 1.33 1.68 -9.93
CA ILE A 112 0.69 0.37 -9.77
C ILE A 112 -0.82 0.53 -9.63
N LEU A 113 -1.29 1.49 -8.83
CA LEU A 113 -2.71 1.77 -8.65
C LEU A 113 -3.37 2.18 -9.97
N ALA A 114 -2.74 3.05 -10.78
CA ALA A 114 -3.25 3.43 -12.10
C ALA A 114 -3.44 2.22 -13.02
N LEU A 115 -2.44 1.34 -13.09
CA LEU A 115 -2.49 0.12 -13.90
C LEU A 115 -3.60 -0.83 -13.42
N MET A 116 -3.75 -0.98 -12.10
CA MET A 116 -4.80 -1.79 -11.51
C MET A 116 -6.19 -1.21 -11.77
N ILE A 117 -6.39 0.10 -11.66
CA ILE A 117 -7.67 0.73 -11.99
C ILE A 117 -8.07 0.41 -13.43
N PHE A 118 -7.14 0.53 -14.37
CA PHE A 118 -7.39 0.16 -15.76
C PHE A 118 -7.72 -1.33 -15.92
N GLU A 119 -6.93 -2.24 -15.33
CA GLU A 119 -7.18 -3.69 -15.45
C GLU A 119 -8.52 -4.11 -14.84
N VAL A 120 -8.85 -3.59 -13.65
CA VAL A 120 -10.11 -3.88 -12.97
C VAL A 120 -11.28 -3.36 -13.79
N ALA A 121 -11.25 -2.09 -14.19
CA ALA A 121 -12.31 -1.48 -14.99
C ALA A 121 -12.46 -2.17 -16.35
N TYR A 122 -11.37 -2.59 -16.98
CA TYR A 122 -11.40 -3.33 -18.24
C TYR A 122 -12.07 -4.68 -18.06
N SER A 123 -11.73 -5.41 -17.00
CA SER A 123 -12.29 -6.73 -16.72
C SER A 123 -13.79 -6.68 -16.41
N MET A 124 -14.29 -5.57 -15.86
CA MET A 124 -15.69 -5.42 -15.43
C MET A 124 -16.57 -4.74 -16.48
N PHE A 125 -16.05 -3.76 -17.21
CA PHE A 125 -16.85 -2.83 -18.04
C PHE A 125 -16.32 -2.70 -19.48
N GLY A 126 -15.22 -3.36 -19.82
CA GLY A 126 -14.60 -3.28 -21.14
C GLY A 126 -13.77 -2.02 -21.37
N ALA A 127 -13.31 -1.83 -22.61
CA ALA A 127 -12.21 -0.93 -22.92
C ALA A 127 -12.50 0.57 -22.77
N GLY A 128 -13.70 1.01 -23.18
CA GLY A 128 -14.08 2.43 -23.12
C GLY A 128 -14.15 2.97 -21.69
N PRO A 129 -14.95 2.36 -20.80
CA PRO A 129 -15.02 2.76 -19.39
C PRO A 129 -13.69 2.65 -18.66
N ALA A 130 -12.87 1.63 -18.97
CA ALA A 130 -11.54 1.49 -18.39
C ALA A 130 -10.60 2.62 -18.77
N PHE A 131 -10.61 3.02 -20.05
CA PHE A 131 -9.83 4.15 -20.52
C PHE A 131 -10.29 5.45 -19.86
N LEU A 132 -11.61 5.68 -19.75
CA LEU A 132 -12.15 6.85 -19.06
C LEU A 132 -11.76 6.88 -17.58
N ALA A 133 -11.84 5.74 -16.87
CA ALA A 133 -11.42 5.64 -15.47
C ALA A 133 -9.94 5.99 -15.29
N LEU A 134 -9.08 5.53 -16.21
CA LEU A 134 -7.66 5.88 -16.19
C LEU A 134 -7.43 7.38 -16.47
N VAL A 135 -8.14 7.97 -17.43
CA VAL A 135 -8.10 9.43 -17.68
C VAL A 135 -8.47 10.19 -16.41
N LEU A 136 -9.58 9.84 -15.77
CA LEU A 136 -10.04 10.49 -14.54
C LEU A 136 -9.01 10.36 -13.42
N PHE A 137 -8.37 9.20 -13.27
CA PHE A 137 -7.35 8.98 -12.25
C PHE A 137 -6.06 9.78 -12.50
N VAL A 138 -5.58 9.79 -13.75
CA VAL A 138 -4.33 10.48 -14.14
C VAL A 138 -4.46 11.98 -13.92
N PHE A 139 -5.61 12.58 -14.25
CA PHE A 139 -5.85 14.01 -14.09
C PHE A 139 -6.55 14.38 -12.78
N GLU A 140 -6.57 13.46 -11.79
CA GLU A 140 -7.18 13.74 -10.50
C GLU A 140 -6.23 14.58 -9.63
N PRO A 141 -6.66 15.76 -9.15
CA PRO A 141 -5.77 16.69 -8.46
C PRO A 141 -5.19 16.17 -7.15
N ASN A 142 -5.93 15.35 -6.38
CA ASN A 142 -5.39 14.76 -5.15
C ASN A 142 -4.33 13.69 -5.45
N ILE A 143 -4.51 12.88 -6.49
CA ILE A 143 -3.50 11.93 -6.96
C ILE A 143 -2.24 12.66 -7.41
N LEU A 144 -2.36 13.77 -8.14
CA LEU A 144 -1.19 14.55 -8.54
C LEU A 144 -0.50 15.25 -7.36
N ALA A 145 -1.27 15.74 -6.39
CA ALA A 145 -0.73 16.41 -5.20
C ALA A 145 0.00 15.45 -4.25
N HIS A 146 -0.52 14.23 -4.07
CA HIS A 146 0.01 13.25 -3.11
C HIS A 146 0.79 12.10 -3.76
N GLY A 147 0.73 11.97 -5.08
CA GLY A 147 1.17 10.80 -5.84
C GLY A 147 2.65 10.46 -5.73
N ALA A 148 3.50 11.47 -5.49
CA ALA A 148 4.94 11.29 -5.34
C ALA A 148 5.43 11.56 -3.92
N LEU A 149 4.59 12.11 -3.03
CA LEU A 149 5.02 12.44 -1.68
C LEU A 149 5.33 11.16 -0.89
N VAL A 150 6.34 11.24 -0.03
CA VAL A 150 6.66 10.16 0.92
C VAL A 150 5.68 10.20 2.10
N THR A 151 4.39 10.04 1.80
CA THR A 151 3.32 9.76 2.77
C THR A 151 2.88 8.30 2.65
N THR A 152 1.94 7.86 3.49
CA THR A 152 1.45 6.47 3.48
C THR A 152 0.14 6.29 2.72
N ASP A 153 -0.45 7.38 2.20
CA ASP A 153 -1.82 7.40 1.69
C ASP A 153 -1.97 6.64 0.36
N LEU A 154 -1.12 6.94 -0.62
CA LEU A 154 -1.16 6.25 -1.92
C LEU A 154 -0.72 4.79 -1.80
N GLY A 155 0.22 4.51 -0.89
CA GLY A 155 0.61 3.14 -0.57
C GLY A 155 -0.56 2.32 -0.02
N VAL A 156 -1.27 2.83 0.98
CA VAL A 156 -2.44 2.11 1.53
C VAL A 156 -3.60 2.05 0.54
N ALA A 157 -3.86 3.10 -0.23
CA ALA A 157 -4.89 3.09 -1.27
C ALA A 157 -4.61 2.00 -2.32
N CYS A 158 -3.37 1.90 -2.79
CA CYS A 158 -2.92 0.86 -3.70
C CYS A 158 -3.14 -0.54 -3.12
N CYS A 159 -2.65 -0.79 -1.91
CA CYS A 159 -2.75 -2.12 -1.29
C CYS A 159 -4.19 -2.50 -0.91
N MET A 160 -5.00 -1.56 -0.43
CA MET A 160 -6.42 -1.80 -0.14
C MET A 160 -7.21 -2.12 -1.41
N PHE A 161 -7.00 -1.35 -2.48
CA PHE A 161 -7.65 -1.62 -3.76
C PHE A 161 -7.24 -3.01 -4.30
N ALA A 162 -5.95 -3.36 -4.21
CA ALA A 162 -5.45 -4.69 -4.58
C ALA A 162 -6.12 -5.81 -3.76
N ALA A 163 -6.24 -5.63 -2.44
CA ALA A 163 -6.83 -6.62 -1.55
C ALA A 163 -8.32 -6.84 -1.84
N VAL A 164 -9.09 -5.77 -2.04
CA VAL A 164 -10.52 -5.84 -2.40
C VAL A 164 -10.71 -6.52 -3.74
N TYR A 165 -9.89 -6.17 -4.74
CA TYR A 165 -9.97 -6.79 -6.05
C TYR A 165 -9.56 -8.27 -6.01
N ALA A 166 -8.52 -8.63 -5.27
CA ALA A 166 -8.11 -10.03 -5.10
C ALA A 166 -9.20 -10.85 -4.40
N PHE A 167 -9.92 -10.26 -3.43
CA PHE A 167 -11.08 -10.90 -2.81
C PHE A 167 -12.20 -11.13 -3.83
N TYR A 168 -12.53 -10.14 -4.66
CA TYR A 168 -13.47 -10.30 -5.77
C TYR A 168 -13.06 -11.45 -6.71
N ARG A 169 -11.79 -11.53 -7.10
CA ARG A 169 -11.26 -12.61 -7.94
C ARG A 169 -11.34 -13.98 -7.26
N TYR A 170 -11.13 -14.05 -5.94
CA TYR A 170 -11.27 -15.28 -5.15
C TYR A 170 -12.73 -15.74 -5.05
N VAL A 171 -13.66 -14.82 -4.80
CA VAL A 171 -15.10 -15.13 -4.69
C VAL A 171 -15.62 -15.65 -6.03
N THR A 172 -15.35 -14.94 -7.12
CA THR A 172 -15.80 -15.30 -8.48
C THR A 172 -15.23 -16.62 -8.99
N ARG A 173 -13.95 -16.90 -8.74
CA ARG A 173 -13.31 -18.16 -9.12
C ARG A 173 -12.44 -18.67 -7.96
N PRO A 174 -12.97 -19.53 -7.08
CA PRO A 174 -12.27 -19.99 -5.89
C PRO A 174 -10.98 -20.73 -6.23
N SER A 175 -9.86 -20.36 -5.62
CA SER A 175 -8.63 -21.17 -5.66
C SER A 175 -7.72 -20.84 -4.48
N VAL A 176 -6.87 -21.80 -4.09
CA VAL A 176 -5.89 -21.62 -3.00
C VAL A 176 -4.93 -20.47 -3.33
N LEU A 177 -4.48 -20.38 -4.58
CA LEU A 177 -3.58 -19.31 -5.01
C LEU A 177 -4.23 -17.91 -4.90
N ARG A 178 -5.51 -17.77 -5.24
CA ARG A 178 -6.23 -16.49 -5.11
C ARG A 178 -6.50 -16.14 -3.65
N LEU A 179 -6.78 -17.13 -2.80
CA LEU A 179 -6.91 -16.93 -1.36
C LEU A 179 -5.59 -16.46 -0.75
N ALA A 180 -4.48 -17.13 -1.08
CA ALA A 180 -3.15 -16.74 -0.65
C ALA A 180 -2.78 -15.34 -1.14
N GLY A 181 -3.03 -15.03 -2.41
CA GLY A 181 -2.83 -13.69 -2.99
C GLY A 181 -3.67 -12.61 -2.30
N CYS A 182 -4.94 -12.89 -2.00
CA CYS A 182 -5.80 -11.98 -1.24
C CYS A 182 -5.26 -11.75 0.18
N GLY A 183 -4.84 -12.80 0.88
CA GLY A 183 -4.21 -12.71 2.20
C GLY A 183 -2.94 -11.87 2.18
N PHE A 184 -2.08 -12.10 1.18
CA PHE A 184 -0.85 -11.35 0.98
C PHE A 184 -1.10 -9.85 0.74
N LEU A 185 -2.00 -9.50 -0.19
CA LEU A 185 -2.34 -8.10 -0.48
C LEU A 185 -3.03 -7.40 0.70
N THR A 186 -3.85 -8.14 1.46
CA THR A 186 -4.44 -7.67 2.73
C THR A 186 -3.34 -7.36 3.74
N GLY A 187 -2.34 -8.23 3.88
CA GLY A 187 -1.19 -8.00 4.75
C GLY A 187 -0.35 -6.80 4.32
N LEU A 188 -0.18 -6.56 3.01
CA LEU A 188 0.48 -5.35 2.52
C LEU A 188 -0.32 -4.09 2.87
N ALA A 189 -1.66 -4.13 2.81
CA ALA A 189 -2.50 -3.01 3.23
C ALA A 189 -2.31 -2.68 4.72
N LEU A 190 -2.24 -3.72 5.58
CA LEU A 190 -1.92 -3.54 6.99
C LEU A 190 -0.50 -2.99 7.20
N ALA A 191 0.46 -3.43 6.39
CA ALA A 191 1.85 -2.99 6.47
C ALA A 191 2.07 -1.58 5.89
N ALA A 192 1.12 -1.03 5.12
CA ALA A 192 1.19 0.30 4.52
C ALA A 192 0.79 1.43 5.48
N LYS A 193 -0.35 1.28 6.16
CA LYS A 193 -0.91 2.29 7.08
C LYS A 193 -1.88 1.63 8.06
N HIS A 194 -1.99 2.12 9.30
CA HIS A 194 -2.93 1.55 10.28
C HIS A 194 -4.39 1.61 9.82
N SER A 195 -4.80 2.64 9.06
CA SER A 195 -6.13 2.70 8.46
C SER A 195 -6.40 1.56 7.46
N GLY A 196 -5.36 0.85 7.01
CA GLY A 196 -5.49 -0.36 6.21
C GLY A 196 -6.28 -1.47 6.93
N VAL A 197 -6.42 -1.44 8.26
CA VAL A 197 -7.28 -2.36 9.02
C VAL A 197 -8.74 -2.32 8.55
N LEU A 198 -9.18 -1.21 7.94
CA LEU A 198 -10.51 -1.06 7.34
C LEU A 198 -10.76 -2.04 6.19
N VAL A 199 -9.73 -2.70 5.65
CA VAL A 199 -9.91 -3.77 4.68
C VAL A 199 -10.76 -4.92 5.24
N PHE A 200 -10.62 -5.27 6.53
CA PHE A 200 -11.38 -6.37 7.14
C PHE A 200 -12.90 -6.14 7.14
N PRO A 201 -13.43 -5.01 7.64
CA PRO A 201 -14.86 -4.74 7.54
C PRO A 201 -15.34 -4.64 6.08
N ILE A 202 -14.52 -4.13 5.15
CA ILE A 202 -14.87 -4.12 3.72
C ILE A 202 -15.03 -5.56 3.19
N LEU A 203 -14.04 -6.43 3.41
CA LEU A 203 -14.11 -7.82 2.95
C LEU A 203 -15.26 -8.59 3.62
N PHE A 204 -15.53 -8.32 4.90
CA PHE A 204 -16.66 -8.90 5.61
C PHE A 204 -18.00 -8.47 5.00
N LEU A 205 -18.20 -7.17 4.76
CA LEU A 205 -19.42 -6.66 4.14
C LEU A 205 -19.62 -7.22 2.72
N LEU A 206 -18.54 -7.33 1.94
CA LEU A 206 -18.58 -7.97 0.62
C LEU A 206 -18.94 -9.45 0.71
N ALA A 207 -18.40 -10.19 1.69
CA ALA A 207 -18.76 -11.59 1.92
C ALA A 207 -20.24 -11.75 2.31
N VAL A 208 -20.76 -10.86 3.16
CA VAL A 208 -22.18 -10.84 3.54
C VAL A 208 -23.06 -10.53 2.33
N ALA A 209 -22.67 -9.54 1.51
CA ALA A 209 -23.38 -9.18 0.28
C ALA A 209 -23.41 -10.35 -0.70
N GLU A 210 -22.28 -11.05 -0.88
CA GLU A 210 -22.19 -12.24 -1.73
C GLU A 210 -23.16 -13.34 -1.28
N VAL A 211 -23.23 -13.64 0.01
CA VAL A 211 -24.15 -14.65 0.55
C VAL A 211 -25.61 -14.21 0.39
N ALA A 212 -25.92 -12.93 0.61
CA ALA A 212 -27.26 -12.38 0.55
C ALA A 212 -27.81 -12.30 -0.89
N LEU A 213 -26.95 -11.91 -1.85
CA LEU A 213 -27.32 -11.69 -3.26
C LEU A 213 -27.12 -12.95 -4.11
N GLY A 214 -26.07 -13.74 -3.84
CA GLY A 214 -25.78 -14.99 -4.54
C GLY A 214 -26.83 -16.09 -4.31
N SER A 215 -27.66 -15.97 -3.26
CA SER A 215 -28.83 -16.84 -3.08
C SER A 215 -29.99 -16.49 -4.04
N ARG A 216 -29.95 -15.33 -4.71
CA ARG A 216 -31.04 -14.83 -5.59
C ARG A 216 -30.73 -14.98 -7.06
N ALA A 217 -29.46 -14.93 -7.44
CA ALA A 217 -29.03 -15.20 -8.80
C ALA A 217 -28.56 -16.66 -8.84
N GLY A 218 -29.21 -17.53 -9.63
CA GLY A 218 -28.78 -18.91 -9.87
C GLY A 218 -27.46 -18.97 -10.63
N VAL A 219 -26.40 -18.36 -10.08
CA VAL A 219 -25.06 -18.33 -10.65
C VAL A 219 -24.51 -19.74 -10.50
N GLU A 220 -24.46 -20.46 -11.62
CA GLU A 220 -23.76 -21.74 -11.72
C GLU A 220 -22.29 -21.51 -11.35
N THR A 221 -21.94 -21.82 -10.09
CA THR A 221 -20.54 -21.88 -9.73
C THR A 221 -19.91 -23.10 -10.41
N PRO A 222 -18.62 -23.04 -10.81
CA PRO A 222 -17.96 -24.17 -11.47
C PRO A 222 -17.93 -25.47 -10.64
N HIS A 223 -18.29 -25.40 -9.35
CA HIS A 223 -18.24 -26.50 -8.38
C HIS A 223 -19.65 -27.00 -7.97
N GLY A 224 -20.68 -26.70 -8.78
CA GLY A 224 -22.05 -27.15 -8.54
C GLY A 224 -22.84 -26.26 -7.55
N PRO A 225 -24.14 -26.55 -7.34
CA PRO A 225 -24.97 -25.80 -6.41
C PRO A 225 -24.51 -26.04 -4.97
N ARG A 226 -24.07 -24.99 -4.28
CA ARG A 226 -23.76 -25.02 -2.84
C ARG A 226 -24.93 -24.55 -2.02
N THR A 227 -25.14 -25.18 -0.88
CA THR A 227 -26.10 -24.68 0.11
C THR A 227 -25.60 -23.37 0.72
N ARG A 228 -26.52 -22.50 1.13
CA ARG A 228 -26.20 -21.23 1.81
C ARG A 228 -25.27 -21.43 3.01
N ARG A 229 -25.44 -22.51 3.77
CA ARG A 229 -24.59 -22.86 4.91
C ARG A 229 -23.15 -23.16 4.49
N GLN A 230 -22.95 -23.90 3.40
CA GLN A 230 -21.61 -24.22 2.89
C GLN A 230 -20.88 -22.96 2.41
N GLU A 231 -21.57 -22.03 1.75
CA GLU A 231 -20.94 -20.79 1.27
C GLU A 231 -20.56 -19.87 2.45
N VAL A 232 -21.42 -19.77 3.47
CA VAL A 232 -21.08 -19.06 4.73
C VAL A 232 -19.84 -19.64 5.39
N LEU A 233 -19.78 -20.97 5.57
CA LEU A 233 -18.63 -21.63 6.18
C LEU A 233 -17.35 -21.42 5.37
N ARG A 234 -17.45 -21.51 4.03
CA ARG A 234 -16.32 -21.28 3.14
C ARG A 234 -15.80 -19.84 3.24
N LEU A 235 -16.67 -18.83 3.16
CA LEU A 235 -16.27 -17.43 3.23
C LEU A 235 -15.75 -17.05 4.61
N ALA A 236 -16.36 -17.57 5.68
CA ALA A 236 -15.85 -17.41 7.04
C ALA A 236 -14.44 -18.02 7.19
N GLY A 237 -14.24 -19.25 6.71
CA GLY A 237 -12.92 -19.89 6.69
C GLY A 237 -11.91 -19.11 5.83
N ALA A 238 -12.35 -18.57 4.69
CA ALA A 238 -11.51 -17.76 3.83
C ALA A 238 -11.06 -16.45 4.48
N LEU A 239 -11.98 -15.72 5.13
CA LEU A 239 -11.67 -14.49 5.86
C LEU A 239 -10.70 -14.76 7.02
N LEU A 240 -10.89 -15.88 7.73
CA LEU A 240 -9.98 -16.30 8.80
C LEU A 240 -8.56 -16.57 8.26
N LEU A 241 -8.44 -17.34 7.17
CA LEU A 241 -7.15 -17.63 6.55
C LEU A 241 -6.49 -16.37 5.97
N ILE A 242 -7.25 -15.48 5.32
CA ILE A 242 -6.79 -14.17 4.85
C ILE A 242 -6.25 -13.36 6.03
N GLY A 243 -6.96 -13.32 7.15
CA GLY A 243 -6.52 -12.65 8.38
C GLY A 243 -5.21 -13.22 8.93
N LEU A 244 -5.09 -14.54 9.02
CA LEU A 244 -3.86 -15.20 9.49
C LEU A 244 -2.66 -14.88 8.58
N ILE A 245 -2.83 -14.96 7.26
CA ILE A 245 -1.79 -14.60 6.29
C ILE A 245 -1.42 -13.13 6.42
N ALA A 246 -2.41 -12.24 6.52
CA ALA A 246 -2.21 -10.81 6.62
C ALA A 246 -1.44 -10.42 7.90
N LEU A 247 -1.79 -11.00 9.05
CA LEU A 247 -1.10 -10.78 10.31
C LEU A 247 0.33 -11.33 10.28
N THR A 248 0.53 -12.52 9.69
CA THR A 248 1.87 -13.11 9.53
C THR A 248 2.76 -12.23 8.65
N LEU A 249 2.21 -11.71 7.55
CA LEU A 249 2.93 -10.79 6.67
C LEU A 249 3.23 -9.47 7.37
N LEU A 250 2.26 -8.87 8.06
CA LEU A 250 2.51 -7.67 8.86
C LEU A 250 3.64 -7.89 9.87
N TRP A 251 3.63 -9.02 10.57
CA TRP A 251 4.66 -9.33 11.57
C TRP A 251 6.04 -9.56 10.95
N SER A 252 6.11 -10.11 9.73
CA SER A 252 7.38 -10.30 9.02
C SER A 252 8.05 -8.96 8.66
N PHE A 253 7.28 -7.90 8.40
CA PHE A 253 7.80 -6.55 8.20
C PHE A 253 8.49 -5.97 9.44
N TYR A 254 8.15 -6.46 10.65
CA TYR A 254 8.84 -6.15 11.90
C TYR A 254 9.93 -7.18 12.25
N GLY A 255 10.25 -8.10 11.34
CA GLY A 255 11.24 -9.15 11.55
C GLY A 255 10.84 -10.19 12.60
N PHE A 256 9.53 -10.43 12.77
CA PHE A 256 8.97 -11.33 13.79
C PHE A 256 9.33 -10.93 15.24
N ARG A 257 9.39 -9.63 15.51
CA ARG A 257 9.71 -9.06 16.82
C ARG A 257 8.50 -8.36 17.44
N PHE A 258 8.44 -8.39 18.76
CA PHE A 258 7.49 -7.58 19.55
C PHE A 258 8.15 -6.29 20.05
N GLN A 259 9.47 -6.31 20.26
CA GLN A 259 10.22 -5.11 20.62
C GLN A 259 10.36 -4.21 19.40
N ALA A 260 10.01 -2.94 19.58
CA ALA A 260 10.16 -1.93 18.53
C ALA A 260 11.65 -1.62 18.25
N ARG A 261 12.54 -1.77 19.25
CA ARG A 261 13.96 -1.40 19.14
C ARG A 261 14.92 -2.56 19.30
N PRO A 262 16.12 -2.46 18.72
CA PRO A 262 17.27 -3.25 19.16
C PRO A 262 17.76 -2.79 20.54
N GLY A 263 17.91 -3.72 21.48
CA GLY A 263 18.34 -3.42 22.85
C GLY A 263 17.17 -3.05 23.76
N ASN A 264 17.24 -3.43 25.04
CA ASN A 264 16.17 -3.27 26.03
C ASN A 264 16.06 -1.80 26.51
N LEU A 265 15.73 -0.87 25.62
CA LEU A 265 15.41 0.53 25.94
C LEU A 265 13.90 0.77 25.83
#